data_AF-A0A9D1DQS7-F1
#
_entry.id   AF-A0A9D1DQS7-F1
#
_cell.length_a   1.000
_cell.length_b   1.000
_cell.length_c   1.000
_cell.angle_alpha   90.00
_cell.angle_beta   90.00
_cell.angle_gamma   90.00
#
_symmetry.space_group_name_H-M   'P 1'
#
loop_
_entity.id
_entity.type
_entity.pdbx_description
1 polymer ?
#
loop_
_entity_poly.entity_id
_entity_poly.type
_entity_poly.pdbx_seq_one_letter_code
_entity_poly.pdbx_strand_id
1 'polypeptide(L)'
;MSLPKRDGVHGRYYLIHKPDTDPEVLEHADQCIQDVLDGTAKENHSGYPVVVRNQNGTPFLPSQLLERYLSKLPLKGFPCEEAVTFCDPLRRLAGWKEIDHTLRQYIEKQVRDRYFAVGEREDGFTVFPPCTVWPELRPEDVDEGLLRFACYVAVCYTVYGASYDSLTTEHILGLVSQLRPDMVKQLKTGGSGKLSKDIQRRKTEHFTASANDAFATIRITARDSTEECYAE
;
A
#
# COMPACT_ATOMS: atom_id res chain seq x y z
N MET A 1 17.53 2.06 31.56
CA MET A 1 18.85 2.06 30.89
C MET A 1 18.89 3.23 29.92
N SER A 2 20.07 3.75 29.59
CA SER A 2 20.19 4.87 28.63
C SER A 2 20.40 4.27 27.25
N LEU A 3 19.48 4.56 26.32
CA LEU A 3 19.65 4.19 24.92
C LEU A 3 21.00 4.70 24.36
N PRO A 4 21.58 4.01 23.37
CA PRO A 4 22.79 4.47 22.70
C PRO A 4 22.58 5.82 22.01
N LYS A 5 23.66 6.44 21.53
CA LYS A 5 23.54 7.69 20.78
C LYS A 5 22.83 7.44 19.45
N ARG A 6 21.88 8.33 19.11
CA ARG A 6 21.20 8.34 17.81
C ARG A 6 22.19 8.50 16.66
N ASP A 7 22.00 7.69 15.62
CA ASP A 7 22.90 7.55 14.48
C ASP A 7 22.29 8.03 13.15
N GLY A 8 21.05 8.55 13.18
CA GLY A 8 20.42 9.23 12.06
C GLY A 8 21.01 10.64 11.80
N VAL A 9 20.56 11.27 10.71
CA VAL A 9 21.02 12.62 10.30
C VAL A 9 20.92 13.60 11.46
N HIS A 10 22.03 14.26 11.79
CA HIS A 10 22.18 15.18 12.94
C HIS A 10 21.74 14.58 14.30
N GLY A 11 21.79 13.25 14.45
CA GLY A 11 21.36 12.56 15.68
C GLY A 11 19.87 12.67 15.96
N ARG A 12 19.02 12.87 14.93
CA ARG A 12 17.58 13.11 15.12
C ARG A 12 16.75 11.85 15.37
N TYR A 13 17.22 10.68 14.97
CA TYR A 13 16.51 9.39 15.04
C TYR A 13 17.49 8.22 15.06
N TYR A 14 16.98 7.02 15.35
CA TYR A 14 17.74 5.78 15.26
C TYR A 14 17.52 5.09 13.91
N LEU A 15 18.59 4.54 13.35
CA LEU A 15 18.54 3.64 12.20
C LEU A 15 18.42 2.19 12.70
N ILE A 16 17.33 1.53 12.32
CA ILE A 16 16.99 0.18 12.80
C ILE A 16 17.06 -0.91 11.71
N HIS A 17 17.59 -0.57 10.53
CA HIS A 17 17.78 -1.50 9.42
C HIS A 17 19.13 -2.22 9.47
N LYS A 18 20.03 -1.83 10.38
CA LYS A 18 21.38 -2.38 10.46
C LYS A 18 21.34 -3.71 11.24
N PRO A 19 22.12 -4.74 10.83
CA PRO A 19 22.17 -6.00 11.55
C PRO A 19 22.69 -5.90 13.00
N ASP A 20 23.50 -4.88 13.28
CA ASP A 20 24.13 -4.61 14.57
C ASP A 20 23.38 -3.57 15.42
N THR A 21 22.14 -3.21 15.05
CA THR A 21 21.32 -2.30 15.86
C THR A 21 21.09 -2.89 17.25
N ASP A 22 21.30 -2.06 18.28
CA ASP A 22 21.11 -2.40 19.68
C ASP A 22 19.71 -2.99 19.96
N PRO A 23 19.60 -4.15 20.63
CA PRO A 23 18.32 -4.76 20.97
C PRO A 23 17.35 -3.84 21.71
N GLU A 24 17.83 -2.99 22.63
CA GLU A 24 16.98 -2.04 23.35
C GLU A 24 16.36 -1.01 22.37
N VAL A 25 17.11 -0.56 21.37
CA VAL A 25 16.59 0.33 20.33
C VAL A 25 15.50 -0.37 19.50
N LEU A 26 15.70 -1.67 19.20
CA LEU A 26 14.71 -2.48 18.48
C LEU A 26 13.43 -2.72 19.30
N GLU A 27 13.54 -2.90 20.62
CA GLU A 27 12.39 -2.97 21.52
C GLU A 27 11.61 -1.66 21.52
N HIS A 28 12.31 -0.51 21.56
CA HIS A 28 11.65 0.79 21.45
C HIS A 28 11.00 1.02 20.09
N ALA A 29 11.54 0.44 19.00
CA ALA A 29 10.93 0.47 17.68
C ALA A 29 9.67 -0.40 17.62
N ASP A 30 9.70 -1.58 18.24
CA ASP A 30 8.53 -2.45 18.37
C ASP A 30 7.43 -1.80 19.22
N GLN A 31 7.79 -1.13 20.30
CA GLN A 31 6.86 -0.29 21.05
C GLN A 31 6.30 0.83 20.18
N CYS A 32 7.14 1.48 19.36
CA CYS A 32 6.68 2.53 18.46
C CYS A 32 5.65 2.01 17.42
N ILE A 33 5.82 0.78 16.93
CA ILE A 33 4.84 0.13 16.05
C ILE A 33 3.51 -0.06 16.78
N GLN A 34 3.53 -0.55 18.02
CA GLN A 34 2.31 -0.67 18.84
C GLN A 34 1.67 0.69 19.10
N ASP A 35 2.47 1.70 19.42
CA ASP A 35 1.96 3.05 19.65
C ASP A 35 1.29 3.66 18.40
N VAL A 36 1.75 3.30 17.20
CA VAL A 36 1.09 3.70 15.94
C VAL A 36 -0.27 2.99 15.80
N LEU A 37 -0.36 1.70 16.11
CA LEU A 37 -1.61 0.94 16.11
C LEU A 37 -2.61 1.49 17.14
N ASP A 38 -2.12 1.83 18.33
CA ASP A 38 -2.92 2.40 19.42
C ASP A 38 -3.27 3.88 19.21
N GLY A 39 -2.71 4.53 18.18
CA GLY A 39 -2.92 5.95 17.90
C GLY A 39 -2.28 6.90 18.91
N THR A 40 -1.26 6.43 19.64
CA THR A 40 -0.55 7.18 20.69
C THR A 40 0.83 7.69 20.26
N ALA A 41 1.36 7.18 19.14
CA ALA A 41 2.58 7.68 18.52
C ALA A 41 2.41 9.12 18.03
N LYS A 42 3.52 9.86 17.99
CA LYS A 42 3.52 11.29 17.59
C LYS A 42 4.47 11.54 16.43
N GLU A 43 4.00 12.26 15.44
CA GLU A 43 4.84 12.77 14.35
C GLU A 43 5.75 13.90 14.83
N ASN A 44 6.88 14.07 14.15
CA ASN A 44 7.73 15.23 14.28
C ASN A 44 8.24 15.70 12.92
N HIS A 45 7.68 16.82 12.47
CA HIS A 45 8.00 17.50 11.20
C HIS A 45 9.02 18.63 11.35
N SER A 46 9.71 18.73 12.49
CA SER A 46 10.66 19.83 12.75
C SER A 46 11.89 19.85 11.84
N GLY A 47 12.06 18.85 10.97
CA GLY A 47 13.13 18.77 9.97
C GLY A 47 13.03 17.49 9.16
N TYR A 48 13.71 17.44 8.01
CA TYR A 48 13.69 16.30 7.08
C TYR A 48 14.79 15.27 7.38
N PRO A 49 14.52 13.94 7.28
CA PRO A 49 13.22 13.30 7.02
C PRO A 49 12.24 13.39 8.20
N VAL A 50 10.95 13.19 7.94
CA VAL A 50 9.93 13.08 9.00
C VAL A 50 10.24 11.89 9.90
N VAL A 51 9.98 12.04 11.19
CA VAL A 51 10.16 10.95 12.16
C VAL A 51 8.90 10.73 12.97
N VAL A 52 8.67 9.49 13.37
CA VAL A 52 7.61 9.09 14.30
C VAL A 52 8.26 8.78 15.65
N ARG A 53 7.62 9.24 16.73
CA ARG A 53 8.05 9.04 18.09
C ARG A 53 7.10 8.11 18.81
N ASN A 54 7.66 7.16 19.55
CA ASN A 54 6.90 6.39 20.53
C ASN A 54 6.47 7.30 21.70
N GLN A 55 5.67 6.77 22.64
CA GLN A 55 5.20 7.50 23.83
C GLN A 55 6.35 8.05 24.69
N ASN A 56 7.51 7.37 24.68
CA ASN A 56 8.72 7.80 25.40
C ASN A 56 9.53 8.87 24.65
N GLY A 57 9.07 9.30 23.47
CA GLY A 57 9.74 10.31 22.66
C GLY A 57 10.92 9.79 21.82
N THR A 58 11.13 8.47 21.76
CA THR A 58 12.17 7.83 20.95
C THR A 58 11.80 7.92 19.47
N PRO A 59 12.61 8.60 18.63
CA PRO A 59 12.28 8.85 17.23
C PRO A 59 12.84 7.81 16.26
N PHE A 60 12.00 7.40 15.30
CA PHE A 60 12.30 6.43 14.25
C PHE A 60 11.82 6.90 12.88
N LEU A 61 12.41 6.35 11.82
CA LEU A 61 11.93 6.58 10.45
C LEU A 61 10.66 5.77 10.16
N PRO A 62 9.61 6.38 9.59
CA PRO A 62 8.38 5.68 9.21
C PRO A 62 8.65 4.48 8.31
N SER A 63 9.50 4.65 7.30
CA SER A 63 9.90 3.59 6.36
C SER A 63 10.53 2.37 7.06
N GLN A 64 11.31 2.59 8.12
CA GLN A 64 11.96 1.50 8.85
C GLN A 64 11.03 0.81 9.85
N LEU A 65 10.11 1.57 10.47
CA LEU A 65 9.03 0.97 11.26
C LEU A 65 8.16 0.07 10.38
N LEU A 66 7.86 0.51 9.17
CA LEU A 66 7.11 -0.27 8.18
C LEU A 66 7.85 -1.54 7.75
N GLU A 67 9.12 -1.43 7.37
CA GLU A 67 9.93 -2.59 6.99
C GLU A 67 10.04 -3.60 8.15
N ARG A 68 10.27 -3.11 9.37
CA ARG A 68 10.34 -3.95 10.56
C ARG A 68 9.02 -4.65 10.87
N TYR A 69 7.89 -3.97 10.70
CA TYR A 69 6.56 -4.58 10.88
C TYR A 69 6.29 -5.65 9.82
N LEU A 70 6.44 -5.31 8.53
CA LEU A 70 6.13 -6.21 7.42
C LEU A 70 7.05 -7.44 7.35
N SER A 71 8.30 -7.31 7.79
CA SER A 71 9.26 -8.43 7.83
C SER A 71 8.91 -9.51 8.87
N LYS A 72 8.07 -9.17 9.87
CA LYS A 72 7.58 -10.12 10.87
C LYS A 72 6.31 -10.86 10.42
N LEU A 73 5.67 -10.43 9.35
CA LEU A 73 4.47 -11.07 8.83
C LEU A 73 4.81 -12.39 8.10
N PRO A 74 3.94 -13.40 8.16
CA PRO A 74 4.20 -14.68 7.52
C PRO A 74 4.22 -14.55 5.99
N LEU A 75 5.10 -15.31 5.34
CA LEU A 75 5.22 -15.33 3.88
C LEU A 75 4.08 -16.10 3.18
N LYS A 76 3.37 -16.95 3.93
CA LYS A 76 2.20 -17.74 3.50
C LYS A 76 1.07 -17.53 4.50
N GLY A 77 -0.15 -17.34 4.01
CA GLY A 77 -1.28 -16.87 4.80
C GLY A 77 -1.13 -15.40 5.20
N PHE A 78 -0.67 -14.55 4.27
CA PHE A 78 -0.36 -13.15 4.57
C PHE A 78 -1.58 -12.41 5.14
N PRO A 79 -1.48 -11.79 6.34
CA PRO A 79 -2.61 -11.16 7.01
C PRO A 79 -2.86 -9.75 6.46
N CYS A 80 -3.57 -9.66 5.33
CA CYS A 80 -3.83 -8.39 4.64
C CYS A 80 -4.48 -7.33 5.56
N GLU A 81 -5.50 -7.70 6.33
CA GLU A 81 -6.25 -6.75 7.17
C GLU A 81 -5.39 -6.17 8.30
N GLU A 82 -4.52 -6.99 8.91
CA GLU A 82 -3.57 -6.56 9.94
C GLU A 82 -2.54 -5.60 9.33
N ALA A 83 -2.00 -5.95 8.15
CA ALA A 83 -1.06 -5.11 7.43
C ALA A 83 -1.65 -3.74 7.09
N VAL A 84 -2.91 -3.69 6.62
CA VAL A 84 -3.63 -2.44 6.36
C VAL A 84 -3.86 -1.64 7.63
N THR A 85 -4.22 -2.31 8.74
CA THR A 85 -4.47 -1.69 10.04
C THR A 85 -3.23 -1.00 10.60
N PHE A 86 -2.02 -1.44 10.25
CA PHE A 86 -0.78 -0.73 10.55
C PHE A 86 -0.44 0.37 9.52
N CYS A 87 -0.57 0.06 8.21
CA CYS A 87 -0.18 0.98 7.14
C CYS A 87 -1.01 2.28 7.14
N ASP A 88 -2.32 2.19 7.40
CA ASP A 88 -3.22 3.34 7.35
C ASP A 88 -2.91 4.39 8.43
N PRO A 89 -2.79 4.04 9.73
CA PRO A 89 -2.35 4.97 10.76
C PRO A 89 -0.95 5.53 10.51
N LEU A 90 0.01 4.69 10.11
CA LEU A 90 1.37 5.14 9.83
C LEU A 90 1.41 6.18 8.69
N ARG A 91 0.66 5.92 7.61
CA ARG A 91 0.49 6.86 6.49
C ARG A 91 -0.13 8.18 6.94
N ARG A 92 -1.16 8.12 7.78
CA ARG A 92 -1.83 9.35 8.29
C ARG A 92 -0.90 10.17 9.17
N LEU A 93 -0.06 9.52 9.96
CA LEU A 93 0.88 10.14 10.89
C LEU A 93 2.13 10.71 10.19
N ALA A 94 2.72 9.94 9.27
CA ALA A 94 3.99 10.32 8.64
C ALA A 94 3.82 10.97 7.26
N GLY A 95 2.69 10.74 6.60
CA GLY A 95 2.48 11.08 5.20
C GLY A 95 2.86 9.94 4.25
N TRP A 96 2.20 9.89 3.09
CA TRP A 96 2.39 8.84 2.09
C TRP A 96 3.82 8.76 1.55
N LYS A 97 4.45 9.91 1.29
CA LYS A 97 5.81 9.97 0.72
C LYS A 97 6.91 9.41 1.63
N GLU A 98 6.64 9.24 2.92
CA GLU A 98 7.60 8.65 3.86
C GLU A 98 7.57 7.11 3.84
N ILE A 99 6.56 6.49 3.21
CA ILE A 99 6.36 5.04 3.21
C ILE A 99 6.13 4.43 1.82
N ASP A 100 5.80 5.22 0.80
CA ASP A 100 5.42 4.73 -0.53
C ASP A 100 6.50 3.83 -1.15
N HIS A 101 7.75 4.29 -1.12
CA HIS A 101 8.89 3.57 -1.64
C HIS A 101 9.08 2.21 -0.96
N THR A 102 8.96 2.15 0.37
CA THR A 102 9.08 0.92 1.15
C THR A 102 7.97 -0.06 0.78
N LEU A 103 6.72 0.41 0.65
CA LEU A 103 5.61 -0.44 0.22
C LEU A 103 5.83 -0.99 -1.19
N ARG A 104 6.26 -0.17 -2.15
CA ARG A 104 6.58 -0.64 -3.50
C ARG A 104 7.67 -1.68 -3.51
N GLN A 105 8.78 -1.43 -2.80
CA GLN A 105 9.88 -2.40 -2.70
C GLN A 105 9.43 -3.70 -2.03
N TYR A 106 8.53 -3.63 -1.06
CA TYR A 106 7.93 -4.82 -0.45
C TYR A 106 7.11 -5.62 -1.47
N ILE A 107 6.24 -4.97 -2.26
CA ILE A 107 5.46 -5.65 -3.31
C ILE A 107 6.37 -6.23 -4.40
N GLU A 108 7.42 -5.50 -4.82
CA GLU A 108 8.39 -6.02 -5.77
C GLU A 108 9.05 -7.31 -5.24
N LYS A 109 9.55 -7.30 -4.01
CA LYS A 109 10.19 -8.48 -3.42
C LYS A 109 9.22 -9.64 -3.17
N GLN A 110 8.01 -9.34 -2.68
CA GLN A 110 7.09 -10.38 -2.21
C GLN A 110 6.13 -10.89 -3.29
N VAL A 111 5.83 -10.09 -4.32
CA VAL A 111 4.93 -10.48 -5.40
C VAL A 111 5.71 -10.70 -6.68
N ARG A 112 6.46 -9.70 -7.17
CA ARG A 112 7.19 -9.81 -8.44
C ARG A 112 8.25 -10.89 -8.36
N ASP A 113 9.20 -10.76 -7.44
CA ASP A 113 10.38 -11.64 -7.40
C ASP A 113 10.01 -13.09 -7.00
N ARG A 114 8.88 -13.28 -6.30
CA ARG A 114 8.38 -14.61 -5.91
C ARG A 114 7.58 -15.32 -7.01
N TYR A 115 6.85 -14.60 -7.84
CA TYR A 115 5.88 -15.21 -8.77
C TYR A 115 6.18 -14.96 -10.25
N PHE A 116 7.14 -14.10 -10.58
CA PHE A 116 7.42 -13.69 -11.95
C PHE A 116 8.89 -13.84 -12.33
N ALA A 117 9.12 -14.26 -13.58
CA ALA A 117 10.35 -14.01 -14.30
C ALA A 117 10.34 -12.56 -14.82
N VAL A 118 11.42 -11.82 -14.54
CA VAL A 118 11.58 -10.42 -14.93
C VAL A 118 12.39 -10.36 -16.22
N GLY A 119 11.82 -9.76 -17.27
CA GLY A 119 12.49 -9.55 -18.55
C GLY A 119 13.33 -8.26 -18.60
N GLU A 120 14.07 -8.08 -19.69
CA GLU A 120 14.93 -6.92 -19.90
C GLU A 120 14.12 -5.67 -20.34
N ARG A 121 14.71 -4.49 -20.10
CA ARG A 121 14.17 -3.22 -20.58
C ARG A 121 14.95 -2.81 -21.84
N GLU A 122 14.37 -3.05 -23.00
CA GLU A 122 15.07 -2.85 -24.28
C GLU A 122 15.08 -1.38 -24.75
N ASP A 123 14.13 -0.56 -24.29
CA ASP A 123 13.86 0.76 -24.88
C ASP A 123 14.35 1.96 -24.03
N GLY A 124 14.83 1.74 -22.81
CA GLY A 124 15.27 2.80 -21.88
C GLY A 124 14.16 3.74 -21.37
N PHE A 125 12.92 3.61 -21.87
CA PHE A 125 11.76 4.42 -21.48
C PHE A 125 10.80 3.66 -20.58
N THR A 126 10.83 2.32 -20.63
CA THR A 126 9.99 1.46 -19.83
C THR A 126 10.31 1.60 -18.33
N VAL A 127 9.32 2.10 -17.58
CA VAL A 127 9.47 2.37 -16.13
C VAL A 127 9.57 1.09 -15.30
N PHE A 128 8.83 0.04 -15.68
CA PHE A 128 8.83 -1.26 -15.02
C PHE A 128 9.12 -2.38 -16.03
N PRO A 129 10.04 -3.30 -15.74
CA PRO A 129 10.38 -4.37 -16.67
C PRO A 129 9.15 -5.26 -16.94
N PRO A 130 9.06 -5.88 -18.12
CA PRO A 130 8.03 -6.87 -18.38
C PRO A 130 8.18 -8.02 -17.38
N CYS A 131 7.04 -8.51 -16.87
CA CYS A 131 6.98 -9.59 -15.89
C CYS A 131 6.07 -10.68 -16.42
N THR A 132 6.56 -11.93 -16.44
CA THR A 132 5.80 -13.12 -16.86
C THR A 132 5.72 -14.09 -15.70
N VAL A 133 4.55 -14.65 -15.42
CA VAL A 133 4.37 -15.64 -14.34
C VAL A 133 5.30 -16.84 -14.56
N TRP A 134 5.94 -17.32 -13.48
CA TRP A 134 6.77 -18.53 -13.54
C TRP A 134 5.97 -19.72 -14.08
N PRO A 135 6.46 -20.44 -15.11
CA PRO A 135 5.75 -21.59 -15.67
C PRO A 135 5.45 -22.70 -14.65
N GLU A 136 6.30 -22.83 -13.63
CA GLU A 136 6.20 -23.85 -12.58
C GLU A 136 5.31 -23.42 -11.41
N LEU A 137 4.85 -22.17 -11.37
CA LEU A 137 4.03 -21.66 -10.28
C LEU A 137 2.64 -22.30 -10.30
N ARG A 138 2.32 -23.01 -9.23
CA ARG A 138 0.99 -23.58 -9.07
C ARG A 138 0.03 -22.54 -8.51
N PRO A 139 -1.23 -22.49 -8.98
CA PRO A 139 -2.22 -21.54 -8.46
C PRO A 139 -2.39 -21.58 -6.93
N GLU A 140 -2.26 -22.75 -6.30
CA GLU A 140 -2.37 -22.95 -4.84
C GLU A 140 -1.20 -22.37 -4.03
N ASP A 141 -0.05 -22.11 -4.66
CA ASP A 141 1.12 -21.51 -4.02
C ASP A 141 1.05 -19.97 -4.00
N VAL A 142 0.07 -19.40 -4.71
CA VAL A 142 -0.18 -17.96 -4.76
C VAL A 142 -0.95 -17.52 -3.51
N ASP A 143 -0.32 -16.66 -2.71
CA ASP A 143 -0.93 -16.10 -1.51
C ASP A 143 -1.96 -15.00 -1.83
N GLU A 144 -3.25 -15.30 -1.68
CA GLU A 144 -4.32 -14.32 -1.94
C GLU A 144 -4.31 -13.13 -0.98
N GLY A 145 -3.88 -13.31 0.28
CA GLY A 145 -3.78 -12.23 1.25
C GLY A 145 -2.74 -11.21 0.80
N LEU A 146 -1.60 -11.68 0.31
CA LEU A 146 -0.55 -10.84 -0.24
C LEU A 146 -1.00 -10.10 -1.51
N LEU A 147 -1.76 -10.76 -2.39
CA LEU A 147 -2.31 -10.12 -3.58
C LEU A 147 -3.36 -9.04 -3.23
N ARG A 148 -4.19 -9.28 -2.20
CA ARG A 148 -5.11 -8.25 -1.67
C ARG A 148 -4.33 -7.07 -1.10
N PHE A 149 -3.23 -7.32 -0.41
CA PHE A 149 -2.36 -6.25 0.10
C PHE A 149 -1.70 -5.46 -1.04
N ALA A 150 -1.26 -6.13 -2.12
CA ALA A 150 -0.76 -5.47 -3.31
C ALA A 150 -1.83 -4.55 -3.95
N CYS A 151 -3.08 -5.01 -4.06
CA CYS A 151 -4.20 -4.19 -4.48
C CYS A 151 -4.41 -2.96 -3.58
N TYR A 152 -4.32 -3.13 -2.25
CA TYR A 152 -4.37 -2.00 -1.31
C TYR A 152 -3.26 -0.98 -1.58
N VAL A 153 -2.01 -1.43 -1.74
CA VAL A 153 -0.87 -0.55 -2.04
C VAL A 153 -1.08 0.19 -3.37
N ALA A 154 -1.58 -0.49 -4.41
CA ALA A 154 -1.88 0.10 -5.70
C ALA A 154 -2.95 1.22 -5.60
N VAL A 155 -4.00 0.97 -4.81
CA VAL A 155 -5.04 1.97 -4.49
C VAL A 155 -4.45 3.16 -3.74
N CYS A 156 -3.58 2.92 -2.74
CA CYS A 156 -2.92 4.01 -2.03
C CYS A 156 -2.06 4.88 -2.96
N TYR A 157 -1.38 4.28 -3.95
CA TYR A 157 -0.67 5.05 -4.98
C TYR A 157 -1.60 5.93 -5.80
N THR A 158 -2.80 5.46 -6.15
CA THR A 158 -3.79 6.29 -6.86
C THR A 158 -4.36 7.40 -5.98
N VAL A 159 -4.66 7.10 -4.72
CA VAL A 159 -5.38 8.03 -3.82
C VAL A 159 -4.45 9.06 -3.20
N TYR A 160 -3.22 8.67 -2.85
CA TYR A 160 -2.28 9.50 -2.08
C TYR A 160 -0.99 9.84 -2.84
N GLY A 161 -0.74 9.18 -3.97
CA GLY A 161 0.43 9.44 -4.82
C GLY A 161 0.28 10.68 -5.70
N ALA A 162 1.34 10.95 -6.45
CA ALA A 162 1.34 11.98 -7.49
C ALA A 162 0.71 11.45 -8.79
N SER A 163 0.41 12.32 -9.74
CA SER A 163 -0.23 11.92 -11.01
C SER A 163 0.56 10.86 -11.80
N TYR A 164 1.90 10.90 -11.75
CA TYR A 164 2.78 9.91 -12.39
C TYR A 164 2.79 8.55 -11.68
N ASP A 165 2.31 8.47 -10.43
CA ASP A 165 2.23 7.21 -9.69
C ASP A 165 1.15 6.27 -10.26
N SER A 166 0.33 6.74 -11.20
CA SER A 166 -0.57 5.91 -12.02
C SER A 166 0.15 4.75 -12.72
N LEU A 167 1.40 4.95 -13.15
CA LEU A 167 2.23 3.88 -13.72
C LEU A 167 2.54 2.80 -12.68
N THR A 168 2.79 3.19 -11.43
CA THR A 168 3.03 2.25 -10.32
C THR A 168 1.75 1.49 -9.96
N THR A 169 0.60 2.17 -9.91
CA THR A 169 -0.71 1.53 -9.72
C THR A 169 -0.95 0.47 -10.79
N GLU A 170 -0.85 0.82 -12.08
CA GLU A 170 -1.12 -0.13 -13.16
C GLU A 170 -0.08 -1.25 -13.20
N HIS A 171 1.18 -1.00 -12.83
CA HIS A 171 2.18 -2.06 -12.70
C HIS A 171 1.79 -3.09 -11.64
N ILE A 172 1.45 -2.64 -10.41
CA ILE A 172 1.08 -3.53 -9.32
C ILE A 172 -0.21 -4.30 -9.66
N LEU A 173 -1.24 -3.62 -10.18
CA LEU A 173 -2.47 -4.28 -10.61
C LEU A 173 -2.23 -5.23 -11.79
N GLY A 174 -1.27 -4.93 -12.67
CA GLY A 174 -0.86 -5.82 -13.75
C GLY A 174 -0.27 -7.13 -13.23
N LEU A 175 0.60 -7.07 -12.21
CA LEU A 175 1.12 -8.26 -11.54
C LEU A 175 -0.04 -9.08 -10.94
N VAL A 176 -0.93 -8.44 -10.15
CA VAL A 176 -2.06 -9.16 -9.55
C VAL A 176 -2.98 -9.76 -10.61
N SER A 177 -3.24 -9.06 -11.71
CA SER A 177 -4.15 -9.52 -12.76
C SER A 177 -3.63 -10.74 -13.51
N GLN A 178 -2.32 -10.93 -13.63
CA GLN A 178 -1.74 -12.13 -14.24
C GLN A 178 -1.96 -13.39 -13.36
N LEU A 179 -2.00 -13.23 -12.04
CA LEU A 179 -2.19 -14.33 -11.09
C LEU A 179 -3.65 -14.57 -10.71
N ARG A 180 -4.44 -13.50 -10.56
CA ARG A 180 -5.84 -13.48 -10.13
C ARG A 180 -6.60 -12.34 -10.84
N PRO A 181 -6.97 -12.52 -12.12
CA PRO A 181 -7.63 -11.47 -12.92
C PRO A 181 -8.95 -11.00 -12.32
N ASP A 182 -9.72 -11.92 -11.72
CA ASP A 182 -11.01 -11.58 -11.11
C ASP A 182 -10.87 -10.61 -9.93
N MET A 183 -9.76 -10.65 -9.19
CA MET A 183 -9.52 -9.74 -8.06
C MET A 183 -9.41 -8.29 -8.55
N VAL A 184 -8.61 -8.06 -9.60
CA VAL A 184 -8.43 -6.73 -10.19
C VAL A 184 -9.70 -6.27 -10.89
N LYS A 185 -10.39 -7.18 -11.59
CA LYS A 185 -11.68 -6.90 -12.23
C LYS A 185 -12.71 -6.43 -11.19
N GLN A 186 -12.86 -7.15 -10.09
CA GLN A 186 -13.77 -6.79 -9.00
C GLN A 186 -13.38 -5.45 -8.39
N LEU A 187 -12.09 -5.19 -8.15
CA LEU A 187 -11.62 -3.89 -7.63
C LEU A 187 -11.93 -2.73 -8.58
N LYS A 188 -11.71 -2.91 -9.90
CA LYS A 188 -12.00 -1.86 -10.91
C LYS A 188 -13.50 -1.64 -11.13
N THR A 189 -14.35 -2.65 -10.95
CA THR A 189 -15.81 -2.51 -11.14
C THR A 189 -16.59 -2.19 -9.87
N GLY A 190 -16.22 -2.82 -8.75
CA GLY A 190 -16.94 -2.77 -7.48
C GLY A 190 -16.23 -1.97 -6.39
N GLY A 191 -15.03 -1.46 -6.64
CA GLY A 191 -14.26 -0.73 -5.63
C GLY A 191 -13.77 -1.64 -4.52
N SER A 192 -13.55 -1.07 -3.34
CA SER A 192 -12.93 -1.78 -2.22
C SER A 192 -13.89 -2.70 -1.46
N GLY A 193 -15.19 -2.61 -1.78
CA GLY A 193 -16.25 -3.32 -1.05
C GLY A 193 -16.78 -2.58 0.19
N LYS A 194 -16.23 -1.40 0.52
CA LYS A 194 -16.71 -0.56 1.64
C LYS A 194 -18.02 0.17 1.35
N LEU A 195 -18.33 0.43 0.08
CA LEU A 195 -19.63 1.02 -0.31
C LEU A 195 -20.74 -0.03 -0.28
N SER A 196 -21.91 0.34 0.27
CA SER A 196 -23.11 -0.49 0.18
C SER A 196 -23.57 -0.62 -1.28
N LYS A 197 -24.23 -1.74 -1.61
CA LYS A 197 -24.69 -2.01 -2.99
C LYS A 197 -25.63 -0.93 -3.52
N ASP A 198 -26.45 -0.34 -2.65
CA ASP A 198 -27.41 0.70 -3.01
C ASP A 198 -26.74 2.03 -3.37
N ILE A 199 -25.55 2.30 -2.82
CA ILE A 199 -24.71 3.46 -3.19
C ILE A 199 -23.85 3.13 -4.41
N GLN A 200 -23.34 1.90 -4.48
CA GLN A 200 -22.42 1.45 -5.52
C GLN A 200 -23.08 1.45 -6.90
N ARG A 201 -24.40 1.22 -7.01
CA ARG A 201 -25.09 1.17 -8.29
C ARG A 201 -26.52 1.68 -8.21
N ARG A 202 -26.85 2.64 -9.06
CA ARG A 202 -28.22 3.10 -9.30
C ARG A 202 -28.60 2.81 -10.76
N LYS A 203 -29.80 2.27 -10.97
CA LYS A 203 -30.34 1.99 -12.29
C LYS A 203 -31.78 2.49 -12.34
N THR A 204 -32.07 3.39 -13.27
CA THR A 204 -33.43 3.89 -13.55
C THR A 204 -33.83 3.52 -14.98
N GLU A 205 -34.96 4.04 -15.46
CA GLU A 205 -35.36 3.97 -16.86
C GLU A 205 -34.34 4.74 -17.73
N HIS A 206 -33.97 5.94 -17.30
CA HIS A 206 -33.20 6.89 -18.08
C HIS A 206 -31.68 6.75 -17.95
N PHE A 207 -31.15 6.25 -16.82
CA PHE A 207 -29.70 6.11 -16.67
C PHE A 207 -29.24 4.90 -15.85
N THR A 208 -27.94 4.66 -15.90
CA THR A 208 -27.22 3.83 -14.93
C THR A 208 -26.05 4.61 -14.35
N ALA A 209 -25.93 4.63 -13.03
CA ALA A 209 -24.75 5.14 -12.34
C ALA A 209 -24.07 4.03 -11.53
N SER A 210 -22.76 4.12 -11.42
CA SER A 210 -21.97 3.30 -10.51
C SER A 210 -20.86 4.10 -9.86
N ALA A 211 -20.59 3.82 -8.59
CA ALA A 211 -19.53 4.42 -7.81
C ALA A 211 -18.47 3.38 -7.42
N ASN A 212 -17.20 3.77 -7.54
CA ASN A 212 -16.04 2.99 -7.13
C ASN A 212 -15.21 3.83 -6.16
N ASP A 213 -15.18 3.44 -4.89
CA ASP A 213 -14.45 4.12 -3.82
C ASP A 213 -12.94 3.89 -3.87
N ALA A 214 -12.49 2.75 -4.40
CA ALA A 214 -11.06 2.45 -4.50
C ALA A 214 -10.32 3.43 -5.42
N PHE A 215 -10.96 3.86 -6.51
CA PHE A 215 -10.38 4.77 -7.49
C PHE A 215 -11.13 6.10 -7.61
N ALA A 216 -11.96 6.43 -6.61
CA ALA A 216 -12.79 7.65 -6.58
C ALA A 216 -13.52 7.94 -7.91
N THR A 217 -14.05 6.89 -8.55
CA THR A 217 -14.64 6.98 -9.89
C THR A 217 -16.16 6.89 -9.81
N ILE A 218 -16.85 7.85 -10.42
CA ILE A 218 -18.29 7.79 -10.67
C ILE A 218 -18.49 7.66 -12.18
N ARG A 219 -19.20 6.61 -12.60
CA ARG A 219 -19.59 6.39 -13.99
C ARG A 219 -21.09 6.58 -14.13
N ILE A 220 -21.50 7.49 -15.00
CA ILE A 220 -22.90 7.72 -15.34
C ILE A 220 -23.07 7.43 -16.83
N THR A 221 -24.11 6.69 -17.18
CA THR A 221 -24.49 6.39 -18.56
C THR A 221 -25.96 6.71 -18.72
N ALA A 222 -26.23 7.84 -19.37
CA ALA A 222 -27.56 8.19 -19.85
C ALA A 222 -27.96 7.28 -21.02
N ARG A 223 -29.22 6.83 -21.07
CA ARG A 223 -29.74 5.95 -22.14
C ARG A 223 -30.39 6.73 -23.27
N ASP A 224 -30.87 7.92 -22.96
CA ASP A 224 -31.48 8.86 -23.89
C ASP A 224 -31.00 10.28 -23.54
N SER A 225 -31.51 11.28 -24.26
CA SER A 225 -31.15 12.69 -24.08
C SER A 225 -32.39 13.56 -23.81
N THR A 226 -33.41 13.00 -23.15
CA THR A 226 -34.62 13.76 -22.84
C THR A 226 -34.43 14.64 -21.60
N GLU A 227 -35.34 15.60 -21.42
CA GLU A 227 -35.31 16.48 -20.25
C GLU A 227 -35.46 15.68 -18.95
N GLU A 228 -36.29 14.63 -18.98
CA GLU A 228 -36.51 13.71 -17.86
C GLU A 228 -35.21 12.99 -17.46
N CYS A 229 -34.39 12.54 -18.42
CA CYS A 229 -33.12 11.89 -18.12
C CYS A 229 -32.11 12.82 -17.43
N TYR A 230 -32.08 14.10 -17.80
CA TYR A 230 -31.15 15.06 -17.20
C TYR A 230 -31.64 15.63 -15.86
N ALA A 231 -32.93 15.48 -15.54
CA ALA A 231 -33.51 15.92 -14.28
C ALA A 231 -33.31 14.94 -13.11
N GLU A 232 -33.00 13.66 -13.39
CA GLU A 232 -32.79 12.59 -12.37
C GLU A 232 -31.39 12.53 -11.74
#